data_AF-A0A7V9Z0L8-F1
#
_entry.id   AF-A0A7V9Z0L8-F1
#
_cell.length_a   1.000
_cell.length_b   1.000
_cell.length_c   1.000
_cell.angle_alpha   90.00
_cell.angle_beta   90.00
_cell.angle_gamma   90.00
#
_symmetry.space_group_name_H-M   'P 1'
#
loop_
_entity.id
_entity.type
_entity.pdbx_description
1 polymer ?
#
loop_
_entity_poly.entity_id
_entity_poly.type
_entity_poly.pdbx_seq_one_letter_code
_entity_poly.pdbx_strand_id
1 'polypeptide(L)' 'MILDKAPEWLIGDEIKWNFTKFLIDQNGNVIRRYEPNEEPIDFEKDIAKLLASQMQNH' A
#
# COMPACT_ATOMS: atom_id res chain seq x y z
N MET A 1 -28.15 27.26 -9.62
CA MET A 1 -28.38 25.89 -9.11
C MET A 1 -27.07 25.11 -9.22
N ILE A 2 -26.63 24.52 -8.10
CA ILE A 2 -25.70 23.37 -7.94
C ILE A 2 -24.22 23.41 -8.40
N LEU A 3 -23.57 24.56 -8.62
CA LEU A 3 -22.12 24.55 -8.98
C LEU A 3 -21.14 25.18 -7.97
N ASP A 4 -21.61 25.83 -6.90
CA ASP A 4 -20.71 26.53 -5.94
C ASP A 4 -20.44 25.73 -4.65
N LYS A 5 -20.87 24.46 -4.58
CA LYS A 5 -20.70 23.60 -3.40
C LYS A 5 -20.11 22.23 -3.72
N ALA A 6 -19.39 22.12 -4.83
CA ALA A 6 -18.61 20.92 -5.08
C ALA A 6 -17.38 20.94 -4.15
N PRO A 7 -17.20 19.92 -3.29
CA PRO A 7 -16.02 19.83 -2.44
C PRO A 7 -14.75 19.74 -3.31
N GLU A 8 -13.65 20.32 -2.84
CA GLU A 8 -12.40 20.54 -3.60
C GLU A 8 -11.80 19.26 -4.22
N TRP A 9 -12.16 18.07 -3.72
CA TRP A 9 -11.77 16.78 -4.32
C TRP A 9 -12.40 16.48 -5.68
N LEU A 10 -13.37 17.26 -6.14
CA LEU A 10 -14.04 17.10 -7.43
C LEU A 10 -13.34 17.86 -8.58
N ILE A 11 -12.37 18.73 -8.28
CA ILE A 11 -11.67 19.58 -9.26
C ILE A 11 -10.23 19.07 -9.44
N GLY A 12 -10.08 17.94 -10.12
CA GLY A 12 -8.75 17.40 -10.44
C GLY A 12 -8.78 15.90 -10.65
N ASP A 13 -8.51 15.48 -11.88
CA ASP A 13 -8.57 14.11 -12.41
C ASP A 13 -7.43 13.21 -11.88
N GLU A 14 -7.12 13.28 -10.58
CA GLU A 14 -6.00 12.55 -10.00
C GLU A 14 -6.49 11.20 -9.47
N ILE A 15 -6.24 10.13 -10.23
CA ILE A 15 -6.49 8.76 -9.79
C ILE A 15 -5.53 8.42 -8.65
N LYS A 16 -5.88 8.83 -7.42
CA LYS A 16 -5.09 8.63 -6.19
C LYS A 16 -5.09 7.20 -5.66
N TRP A 17 -5.84 6.29 -6.27
CA TRP A 17 -6.19 5.00 -5.67
C TRP A 17 -5.43 3.79 -6.20
N ASN A 18 -4.81 3.90 -7.39
CA ASN A 18 -4.05 2.79 -7.97
C ASN A 18 -2.70 2.64 -7.25
N PHE A 19 -2.18 1.41 -7.16
CA PHE A 19 -0.85 1.08 -6.59
C PHE A 19 -0.68 1.05 -5.07
N THR A 20 -1.77 0.90 -4.30
CA THR A 20 -1.65 0.44 -2.90
C THR A 20 -1.11 -0.99 -2.88
N LYS A 21 -0.10 -1.27 -2.05
CA LYS A 21 0.61 -2.56 -2.02
C LYS A 21 0.40 -3.22 -0.66
N PHE A 22 0.35 -4.54 -0.61
CA PHE A 22 0.17 -5.29 0.63
C PHE A 22 1.25 -6.37 0.76
N LEU A 23 1.90 -6.42 1.92
CA LEU A 23 2.78 -7.53 2.29
C LEU A 23 1.95 -8.58 3.02
N ILE A 24 1.95 -9.80 2.49
CA ILE A 24 1.16 -10.93 3.00
C ILE A 24 2.12 -12.09 3.32
N ASP A 25 1.91 -12.75 4.47
CA ASP A 25 2.69 -13.92 4.86
C ASP A 25 2.20 -15.23 4.18
N GLN A 26 2.93 -16.33 4.40
CA GLN A 26 2.57 -17.63 3.82
C GLN A 26 1.24 -18.21 4.34
N ASN A 27 0.73 -17.69 5.45
CA ASN A 27 -0.55 -18.10 6.04
C ASN A 27 -1.72 -17.24 5.53
N GLY A 28 -1.45 -16.25 4.67
CA GLY A 28 -2.44 -15.33 4.13
C GLY A 28 -2.74 -14.13 5.03
N ASN A 29 -1.95 -13.88 6.08
CA ASN A 29 -2.13 -12.72 6.95
C ASN A 29 -1.50 -11.48 6.34
N VAL A 30 -2.22 -10.36 6.37
CA VAL A 30 -1.67 -9.05 5.99
C VAL A 30 -0.73 -8.57 7.08
N ILE A 31 0.55 -8.45 6.74
CA ILE A 31 1.61 -7.98 7.64
C ILE A 31 1.69 -6.45 7.60
N ARG A 32 1.54 -5.87 6.39
CA ARG A 32 1.66 -4.43 6.19
C ARG A 32 0.96 -3.95 4.92
N ARG A 33 0.51 -2.70 4.92
CA ARG A 33 0.02 -1.94 3.76
C ARG A 33 1.01 -0.83 3.43
N TYR A 34 1.25 -0.60 2.14
CA TYR A 34 2.03 0.51 1.62
C TYR A 34 1.18 1.38 0.70
N GLU A 35 1.33 2.69 0.85
CA GLU A 35 0.66 3.70 0.06
C GLU A 35 1.18 3.73 -1.40
N PRO A 36 0.40 4.32 -2.34
CA PRO A 36 0.79 4.40 -3.74
C PRO A 36 2.17 5.03 -4.00
N ASN A 37 2.55 6.02 -3.19
CA ASN A 37 3.79 6.77 -3.32
C ASN A 37 5.01 6.11 -2.66
N GLU A 38 4.84 4.99 -1.94
CA GLU A 38 5.96 4.24 -1.38
C GLU A 38 6.65 3.40 -2.47
N GLU A 39 7.97 3.54 -2.56
CA GLU A 39 8.81 2.90 -3.56
C GLU A 39 9.22 1.48 -3.13
N PRO A 40 9.53 0.56 -4.07
CA PRO A 40 10.00 -0.78 -3.74
C PRO A 40 11.17 -0.87 -2.78
N ILE A 41 12.07 0.12 -2.83
CA ILE A 41 13.23 0.20 -1.95
C ILE A 41 12.83 0.44 -0.48
N ASP A 42 11.70 1.10 -0.24
CA ASP A 42 11.24 1.43 1.11
C ASP A 42 10.78 0.19 1.89
N PHE A 43 10.29 -0.83 1.18
CA PHE A 43 9.75 -2.06 1.77
C PHE A 43 10.58 -3.32 1.51
N GLU A 44 11.76 -3.21 0.89
CA GLU A 44 12.68 -4.32 0.68
C GLU A 44 13.09 -4.99 2.00
N LYS A 45 13.38 -4.18 3.03
CA LYS A 45 13.77 -4.67 4.36
C LYS A 45 12.65 -5.47 5.04
N ASP A 46 11.41 -5.04 4.87
CA ASP A 46 10.24 -5.70 5.45
C ASP A 46 10.02 -7.08 4.78
N ILE A 47 10.26 -7.18 3.47
CA ILE A 47 10.24 -8.46 2.73
C ILE A 47 11.36 -9.39 3.20
N ALA A 48 12.60 -8.89 3.27
CA ALA A 48 13.75 -9.70 3.72
C ALA A 48 13.57 -10.22 5.15
N LYS A 49 13.03 -9.39 6.04
CA LYS A 49 12.69 -9.78 7.41
C LYS A 49 11.60 -10.86 7.44
N LEU A 50 10.56 -10.72 6.61
CA LEU A 50 9.52 -11.73 6.51
C LEU A 50 10.10 -13.08 6.07
N LEU A 51 10.91 -13.10 5.01
CA LEU A 51 11.55 -14.32 4.51
C LEU A 51 12.48 -14.97 5.55
N ALA A 52 13.33 -14.18 6.22
CA ALA A 52 14.19 -14.68 7.29
C ALA A 52 13.40 -15.29 8.44
N SER A 53 12.25 -14.72 8.78
CA SER A 53 11.36 -15.23 9.84
C SER A 53 10.68 -16.54 9.43
N GLN A 54 10.36 -16.72 8.13
CA GLN A 54 9.81 -17.99 7.63
C GLN A 54 10.85 -19.12 7.68
N MET A 55 12.12 -18.83 7.39
CA MET A 55 13.20 -19.82 7.42
C MET A 55 13.54 -20.35 8.82
N GLN A 56 13.09 -19.68 9.89
CA GLN A 56 13.25 -20.17 11.27
C GLN A 56 12.10 -21.06 11.74
N ASN A 57 11.00 -21.11 11.00
CA ASN A 57 9.80 -21.88 11.33
C ASN A 57 9.71 -23.20 10.53
N HIS A 58 10.79 -23.61 9.86
CA HIS A 58 10.98 -24.89 9.17
C HIS A 58 12.29 -25.51 9.63
#